data_AF-C5LFY3-F1
#
_entry.id   AF-C5LFY3-F1
#
_cell.length_a   1.000
_cell.length_b   1.000
_cell.length_c   1.000
_cell.angle_alpha   90.00
_cell.angle_beta   90.00
_cell.angle_gamma   90.00
#
_symmetry.space_group_name_H-M   'P 1'
#
loop_
_entity.id
_entity.type
_entity.pdbx_description
1 polymer ?
#
loop_
_entity_poly.entity_id
_entity_poly.type
_entity_poly.pdbx_seq_one_letter_code
_entity_poly.pdbx_strand_id
1 'polypeptide(L)'
;MPPKKAKKGKKSAANANKANKVDPEEAARLLALQKEARQIREEYIDDEKQYNQLLHEREKINYFWTCAKRTRDEREAELRNRERGLEDLQERQQIELKVLQQRLKHLRFHLVDETIEQRISNERISQQHAEKEHLPREHEAFTTVRQTHVEVREAQNASDAYIRALKLKQDERVLHLRQEYDRKARDLMQKYALRMKVIRDDREKDRRAEMQSLEAEKNRQDIKVYYGDITTSNLELIKRLKEEHADMKKREMADAKLLRELKRENASLSEPLKRARQDVVELKETYAKFVEDKKRIAMLKEKIGEQEKALSALTFQQAVLDQQLEIAKAERDTATNKFQGMIYGVQAKSGLKNLVLEKKLQNMQDSLEVADAQVVEMHRSTNREAGTAEEISEKFRPVLTSKDDTIFELQEEQRKLQEAHAQLVRTFEAKLGEYGIPREEMGFDPKLLA
;
A
#
# COMPACT_ATOMS: atom_id res chain seq x y z
N MET A 1 82.65 47.02 -31.66
CA MET A 1 82.88 47.13 -33.12
C MET A 1 81.52 47.33 -33.75
N PRO A 2 81.27 48.40 -34.54
CA PRO A 2 81.90 48.68 -35.84
C PRO A 2 82.27 50.20 -35.97
N PRO A 3 82.64 50.79 -37.13
CA PRO A 3 83.99 51.35 -37.28
C PRO A 3 84.10 52.82 -37.78
N LYS A 4 85.36 53.29 -37.67
CA LYS A 4 86.07 54.46 -38.23
C LYS A 4 85.68 55.01 -39.62
N LYS A 5 85.86 56.33 -39.79
CA LYS A 5 86.80 57.08 -40.70
C LYS A 5 86.31 58.55 -40.81
N ALA A 6 87.07 59.62 -41.06
CA ALA A 6 88.49 59.99 -41.21
C ALA A 6 88.49 61.55 -41.28
N LYS A 7 89.34 62.32 -40.57
CA LYS A 7 90.75 62.71 -40.82
C LYS A 7 90.96 63.96 -41.72
N LYS A 8 91.92 64.80 -41.27
CA LYS A 8 92.65 65.92 -41.92
C LYS A 8 91.92 67.28 -41.90
N GLY A 9 92.57 68.42 -41.66
CA GLY A 9 94.01 68.71 -41.71
C GLY A 9 94.37 70.13 -41.22
N LYS A 10 95.65 70.43 -41.38
CA LYS A 10 96.52 71.41 -40.71
C LYS A 10 96.77 72.65 -41.59
N LYS A 11 97.27 73.74 -40.96
CA LYS A 11 97.93 74.99 -41.47
C LYS A 11 97.09 76.25 -41.13
N SER A 12 97.62 77.43 -40.79
CA SER A 12 98.97 78.01 -40.75
C SER A 12 98.93 79.31 -39.92
N ALA A 13 100.10 79.82 -39.56
CA ALA A 13 100.34 81.04 -38.79
C ALA A 13 99.99 82.36 -39.50
N ALA A 14 99.78 83.40 -38.67
CA ALA A 14 100.07 84.84 -38.82
C ALA A 14 99.50 85.59 -40.05
N ASN A 15 98.68 86.63 -39.82
CA ASN A 15 99.14 88.03 -39.74
C ASN A 15 97.99 89.04 -39.49
N ALA A 16 98.34 90.10 -38.74
CA ALA A 16 97.94 91.50 -38.89
C ALA A 16 96.46 91.94 -38.93
N ASN A 17 96.08 92.65 -37.86
CA ASN A 17 95.47 93.98 -37.87
C ASN A 17 94.47 94.33 -38.99
N LYS A 18 93.23 94.57 -38.59
CA LYS A 18 92.56 95.85 -38.86
C LYS A 18 91.50 96.12 -37.82
N ALA A 19 91.76 97.14 -37.02
CA ALA A 19 90.77 97.82 -36.20
C ALA A 19 89.65 98.33 -37.11
N ASN A 20 88.41 98.01 -36.77
CA ASN A 20 87.30 98.93 -36.98
C ASN A 20 86.81 99.35 -35.60
N LYS A 21 86.94 100.64 -35.33
CA LYS A 21 86.28 101.32 -34.22
C LYS A 21 84.78 101.13 -34.45
N VAL A 22 84.13 100.38 -33.56
CA VAL A 22 82.67 100.34 -33.47
C VAL A 22 82.29 101.48 -32.55
N ASP A 23 81.36 102.34 -32.98
CA ASP A 23 80.85 103.44 -32.15
C ASP A 23 80.26 102.89 -30.83
N PRO A 24 80.36 103.63 -29.70
CA PRO A 24 79.87 103.15 -28.40
C PRO A 24 78.38 102.77 -28.40
N GLU A 25 77.55 103.40 -29.23
CA GLU A 25 76.14 103.04 -29.43
C GLU A 25 75.94 101.75 -30.22
N GLU A 26 76.76 101.48 -31.24
CA GLU A 26 76.71 100.22 -31.99
C GLU A 26 77.23 99.05 -31.15
N ALA A 27 78.25 99.27 -30.32
CA ALA A 27 78.73 98.29 -29.35
C ALA A 27 77.67 97.98 -28.27
N ALA A 28 76.92 98.99 -27.82
CA ALA A 28 75.80 98.81 -26.89
C ALA A 28 74.62 98.05 -27.54
N ARG A 29 74.28 98.34 -28.80
CA ARG A 29 73.28 97.58 -29.57
C ARG A 29 73.72 96.14 -29.81
N LEU A 30 74.99 95.91 -30.17
CA LEU A 30 75.57 94.57 -30.29
C LEU A 30 75.53 93.81 -28.96
N LEU A 31 75.76 94.48 -27.83
CA LEU A 31 75.71 93.88 -26.50
C LEU A 31 74.26 93.60 -26.04
N ALA A 32 73.30 94.44 -26.40
CA ALA A 32 71.86 94.18 -26.20
C ALA A 32 71.38 92.99 -27.05
N LEU A 33 71.74 92.96 -28.33
CA LEU A 33 71.46 91.84 -29.23
C LEU A 33 72.13 90.54 -28.75
N GLN A 34 73.33 90.62 -28.18
CA GLN A 34 73.99 89.47 -27.54
C GLN A 34 73.27 88.99 -26.27
N LYS A 35 72.63 89.89 -25.51
CA LYS A 35 71.83 89.51 -24.34
C LYS A 35 70.51 88.88 -24.77
N GLU A 36 69.81 89.45 -25.75
CA GLU A 36 68.61 88.85 -26.35
C GLU A 36 68.91 87.49 -26.98
N ALA A 37 70.02 87.36 -27.72
CA ALA A 37 70.46 86.09 -28.27
C ALA A 37 70.87 85.07 -27.20
N ARG A 38 71.26 85.50 -25.99
CA ARG A 38 71.48 84.59 -24.85
C ARG A 38 70.16 84.18 -24.21
N GLN A 39 69.24 85.11 -24.02
CA GLN A 39 67.90 84.84 -23.48
C GLN A 39 67.14 83.85 -24.37
N ILE A 40 67.11 84.06 -25.69
CA ILE A 40 66.49 83.14 -26.65
C ILE A 40 67.18 81.76 -26.63
N ARG A 41 68.49 81.70 -26.39
CA ARG A 41 69.19 80.42 -26.23
C ARG A 41 68.84 79.72 -24.92
N GLU A 42 68.69 80.46 -23.83
CA GLU A 42 68.26 79.92 -22.54
C GLU A 42 66.82 79.41 -22.62
N GLU A 43 65.91 80.18 -23.21
CA GLU A 43 64.53 79.77 -23.49
C GLU A 43 64.49 78.52 -24.38
N TYR A 44 65.28 78.47 -25.46
CA TYR A 44 65.39 77.28 -26.30
C TYR A 44 65.87 76.04 -25.53
N ILE A 45 66.86 76.20 -24.65
CA ILE A 45 67.38 75.10 -23.82
C ILE A 45 66.32 74.63 -22.82
N ASP A 46 65.53 75.54 -22.25
CA ASP A 46 64.47 75.19 -21.31
C ASP A 46 63.28 74.53 -22.02
N ASP A 47 62.91 75.00 -23.21
CA ASP A 47 61.94 74.34 -24.09
C ASP A 47 62.40 72.93 -24.49
N GLU A 48 63.69 72.74 -24.81
CA GLU A 48 64.26 71.43 -25.12
C GLU A 48 64.21 70.47 -23.90
N LYS A 49 64.45 70.98 -22.68
CA LYS A 49 64.28 70.19 -21.44
C LYS A 49 62.82 69.80 -21.22
N GLN A 50 61.88 70.74 -21.38
CA GLN A 50 60.45 70.47 -21.23
C GLN A 50 59.96 69.46 -22.27
N TYR A 51 60.39 69.60 -23.53
CA TYR A 51 60.09 68.64 -24.59
C TYR A 51 60.60 67.23 -24.24
N ASN A 52 61.84 67.12 -23.75
CA ASN A 52 62.40 65.83 -23.33
C ASN A 52 61.66 65.22 -22.12
N GLN A 53 61.21 66.04 -21.16
CA GLN A 53 60.37 65.59 -20.05
C GLN A 53 59.03 65.03 -20.53
N LEU A 54 58.34 65.77 -21.40
CA LEU A 54 57.06 65.34 -21.99
C LEU A 54 57.21 64.06 -22.83
N LEU A 55 58.33 63.92 -23.54
CA LEU A 55 58.64 62.70 -24.28
C LEU A 55 58.77 61.50 -23.32
N HIS A 56 59.49 61.67 -22.21
CA HIS A 56 59.66 60.63 -21.21
C HIS A 56 58.34 60.27 -20.50
N GLU A 57 57.48 61.26 -20.22
CA GLU A 57 56.14 61.02 -19.69
C GLU A 57 55.25 60.27 -20.68
N ARG A 58 55.27 60.65 -21.95
CA ARG A 58 54.56 59.93 -23.02
C ARG A 58 55.04 58.48 -23.12
N GLU A 59 56.34 58.24 -23.04
CA GLU A 59 56.91 56.88 -23.04
C GLU A 59 56.46 56.07 -21.82
N LYS A 60 56.45 56.67 -20.63
CA LYS A 60 55.91 56.03 -19.41
C LYS A 60 54.44 55.67 -19.55
N ILE A 61 53.62 56.60 -20.04
CA ILE A 61 52.18 56.37 -20.26
C ILE A 61 51.98 55.25 -21.28
N ASN A 62 52.74 55.26 -22.38
CA ASN A 62 52.68 54.19 -23.39
C ASN A 62 53.10 52.82 -22.80
N TYR A 63 54.13 52.80 -21.95
CA TYR A 63 54.56 51.59 -21.26
C TYR A 63 53.46 51.07 -20.33
N PHE A 64 52.90 51.93 -19.47
CA PHE A 64 51.79 51.57 -18.58
C PHE A 64 50.58 51.08 -19.37
N TRP A 65 50.22 51.75 -20.46
CA TRP A 65 49.13 51.33 -21.33
C TRP A 65 49.38 49.95 -21.94
N THR A 66 50.61 49.69 -22.42
CA THR A 66 50.97 48.39 -23.01
C THR A 66 50.92 47.28 -21.97
N CYS A 67 51.43 47.53 -20.76
CA CYS A 67 51.36 46.60 -19.63
C CYS A 67 49.91 46.35 -19.19
N ALA A 68 49.10 47.41 -19.06
CA ALA A 68 47.68 47.30 -18.70
C ALA A 68 46.88 46.53 -19.76
N LYS A 69 47.16 46.78 -21.04
CA LYS A 69 46.54 46.04 -22.15
C LYS A 69 46.94 44.57 -22.12
N ARG A 70 48.22 44.27 -21.95
CA ARG A 70 48.72 42.89 -21.86
C ARG A 70 48.13 42.15 -20.66
N THR A 71 48.09 42.76 -19.49
CA THR A 71 47.50 42.15 -18.28
C THR A 71 46.00 41.93 -18.44
N ARG A 72 45.27 42.85 -19.10
CA ARG A 72 43.87 42.63 -19.48
C ARG A 72 43.73 41.42 -20.41
N ASP A 73 44.52 41.35 -21.47
CA ASP A 73 44.47 40.24 -22.44
C ASP A 73 44.81 38.89 -21.79
N GLU A 74 45.78 38.87 -20.86
CA GLU A 74 46.12 37.70 -20.04
C GLU A 74 44.95 37.27 -19.16
N ARG A 75 44.26 38.21 -18.48
CA ARG A 75 43.08 37.90 -17.67
C ARG A 75 41.89 37.44 -18.49
N GLU A 76 41.67 38.00 -19.68
CA GLU A 76 40.65 37.51 -20.61
C GLU A 76 40.95 36.07 -21.07
N ALA A 77 42.22 35.76 -21.36
CA ALA A 77 42.63 34.40 -21.72
C ALA A 77 42.43 33.42 -20.55
N GLU A 78 42.76 33.82 -19.32
CA GLU A 78 42.50 33.03 -18.11
C GLU A 78 41.00 32.77 -17.91
N LEU A 79 40.15 33.78 -18.12
CA LEU A 79 38.70 33.62 -18.02
C LEU A 79 38.17 32.62 -19.05
N ARG A 80 38.57 32.74 -20.34
CA ARG A 80 38.18 31.78 -21.38
C ARG A 80 38.67 30.35 -21.09
N ASN A 81 39.82 30.20 -20.44
CA ASN A 81 40.32 28.89 -20.04
C ASN A 81 39.54 28.32 -18.86
N ARG A 82 39.13 29.16 -17.91
CA ARG A 82 38.25 28.74 -16.81
C ARG A 82 36.85 28.39 -17.28
N GLU A 83 36.28 29.14 -18.23
CA GLU A 83 34.99 28.83 -18.85
C GLU A 83 35.02 27.46 -19.53
N ARG A 84 36.05 27.21 -20.36
CA ARG A 84 36.26 25.88 -20.96
C ARG A 84 36.45 24.76 -19.93
N GLY A 85 37.19 25.02 -18.86
CA GLY A 85 37.34 24.07 -17.76
C GLY A 85 36.01 23.76 -17.04
N LEU A 86 35.13 24.75 -16.90
CA LEU A 86 33.79 24.56 -16.35
C LEU A 86 32.91 23.74 -17.30
N GLU A 87 32.97 24.01 -18.61
CA GLU A 87 32.26 23.22 -19.63
C GLU A 87 32.72 21.75 -19.60
N ASP A 88 34.03 21.49 -19.61
CA ASP A 88 34.60 20.14 -19.51
C ASP A 88 34.13 19.40 -18.24
N LEU A 89 34.08 20.10 -17.10
CA LEU A 89 33.59 19.53 -15.83
C LEU A 89 32.10 19.21 -15.90
N GLN A 90 31.29 20.09 -16.51
CA GLN A 90 29.86 19.84 -16.71
C GLN A 90 29.62 18.66 -17.65
N GLU A 91 30.39 18.54 -18.74
CA GLU A 91 30.31 17.39 -19.65
C GLU A 91 30.67 16.08 -18.94
N ARG A 92 31.75 16.08 -18.14
CA ARG A 92 32.12 14.92 -17.31
C ARG A 92 31.01 14.53 -16.33
N GLN A 93 30.45 15.50 -15.61
CA GLN A 93 29.33 15.25 -14.70
C GLN A 93 28.10 14.68 -15.44
N GLN A 94 27.79 15.18 -16.63
CA GLN A 94 26.70 14.64 -17.44
C GLN A 94 26.96 13.19 -17.89
N ILE A 95 28.20 12.86 -18.26
CA ILE A 95 28.60 11.49 -18.62
C ILE A 95 28.49 10.58 -17.40
N GLU A 96 29.01 10.98 -16.24
CA GLU A 96 28.90 10.23 -14.99
C GLU A 96 27.45 9.98 -14.60
N LEU A 97 26.58 10.99 -14.70
CA LEU A 97 25.15 10.84 -14.45
C LEU A 97 24.51 9.82 -15.41
N LYS A 98 24.86 9.83 -16.69
CA LYS A 98 24.36 8.85 -17.67
C LYS A 98 24.83 7.43 -17.33
N VAL A 99 26.09 7.25 -16.93
CA VAL A 99 26.64 5.96 -16.51
C VAL A 99 25.95 5.46 -15.24
N LEU A 100 25.76 6.32 -14.24
CA LEU A 100 25.03 5.99 -13.01
C LEU A 100 23.57 5.61 -13.29
N GLN A 101 22.90 6.33 -14.20
CA GLN A 101 21.56 5.99 -14.64
C GLN A 101 21.51 4.62 -15.33
N GLN A 102 22.47 4.30 -16.20
CA GLN A 102 22.56 2.97 -16.82
C GLN A 102 22.81 1.88 -15.78
N ARG A 103 23.72 2.12 -14.82
CA ARG A 103 24.00 1.17 -13.73
C ARG A 103 22.77 0.93 -12.86
N LEU A 104 22.01 1.98 -12.53
CA LEU A 104 20.72 1.86 -11.84
C LEU A 104 19.70 1.08 -12.64
N LYS A 105 19.61 1.30 -13.96
CA LYS A 105 18.74 0.52 -14.84
C LYS A 105 19.14 -0.96 -14.82
N HIS A 106 20.42 -1.28 -14.99
CA HIS A 106 20.92 -2.66 -14.94
C HIS A 106 20.67 -3.31 -13.58
N LEU A 107 20.92 -2.60 -12.48
CA LEU A 107 20.63 -3.10 -11.14
C LEU A 107 19.14 -3.38 -10.95
N ARG A 108 18.27 -2.48 -11.43
CA ARG A 108 16.82 -2.68 -11.38
C ARG A 108 16.37 -3.87 -12.22
N PHE A 109 16.91 -4.05 -13.42
CA PHE A 109 16.64 -5.22 -14.25
C PHE A 109 17.07 -6.50 -13.53
N HIS A 110 18.29 -6.55 -13.00
CA HIS A 110 18.78 -7.71 -12.25
C HIS A 110 17.91 -8.03 -11.02
N LEU A 111 17.50 -7.02 -10.24
CA LEU A 111 16.62 -7.23 -9.09
C LEU A 111 15.24 -7.76 -9.52
N VAL A 112 14.69 -7.25 -10.62
CA VAL A 112 13.42 -7.72 -11.18
C VAL A 112 13.55 -9.16 -11.68
N ASP A 113 14.62 -9.48 -12.41
CA ASP A 113 14.88 -10.84 -12.91
C ASP A 113 15.04 -11.82 -11.74
N GLU A 114 15.82 -11.46 -10.71
CA GLU A 114 15.99 -12.28 -9.50
C GLU A 114 14.65 -12.48 -8.76
N THR A 115 13.80 -11.47 -8.67
CA THR A 115 12.46 -11.64 -8.07
C THR A 115 11.54 -12.52 -8.92
N ILE A 116 11.63 -12.44 -10.24
CA ILE A 116 10.89 -13.32 -11.15
C ILE A 116 11.37 -14.76 -11.00
N GLU A 117 12.68 -15.00 -10.98
CA GLU A 117 13.26 -16.33 -10.76
C GLU A 117 12.85 -16.92 -9.41
N GLN A 118 12.89 -16.13 -8.34
CA GLN A 118 12.41 -16.56 -7.03
C GLN A 118 10.91 -16.90 -7.03
N ARG A 119 10.08 -16.11 -7.72
CA ARG A 119 8.65 -16.41 -7.87
C ARG A 119 8.41 -17.72 -8.62
N ILE A 120 9.08 -17.91 -9.76
CA ILE A 120 8.98 -19.14 -10.56
C ILE A 120 9.46 -20.35 -9.74
N SER A 121 10.56 -20.21 -9.00
CA SER A 121 11.08 -21.26 -8.11
C SER A 121 10.07 -21.62 -7.02
N ASN A 122 9.49 -20.63 -6.34
CA ASN A 122 8.49 -20.83 -5.30
C ASN A 122 7.21 -21.48 -5.84
N GLU A 123 6.72 -21.04 -7.00
CA GLU A 123 5.57 -21.64 -7.67
C GLU A 123 5.84 -23.10 -8.03
N ARG A 124 7.03 -23.40 -8.57
CA ARG A 124 7.44 -24.77 -8.90
C ARG A 124 7.52 -25.66 -7.65
N ILE A 125 8.07 -25.15 -6.56
CA ILE A 125 8.11 -25.85 -5.27
C ILE A 125 6.68 -26.11 -4.77
N SER A 126 5.80 -25.09 -4.84
CA SER A 126 4.40 -25.23 -4.44
C SER A 126 3.66 -26.28 -5.28
N GLN A 127 3.89 -26.32 -6.59
CA GLN A 127 3.32 -27.33 -7.49
C GLN A 127 3.84 -28.72 -7.14
N GLN A 128 5.14 -28.88 -6.90
CA GLN A 128 5.71 -30.17 -6.46
C GLN A 128 5.13 -30.63 -5.11
N HIS A 129 4.90 -29.72 -4.16
CA HIS A 129 4.23 -30.06 -2.91
C HIS A 129 2.79 -30.52 -3.14
N ALA A 130 2.02 -29.81 -3.98
CA ALA A 130 0.67 -30.21 -4.33
C ALA A 130 0.65 -31.60 -5.01
N GLU A 131 1.53 -31.84 -6.00
CA GLU A 131 1.66 -33.15 -6.67
C GLU A 131 2.00 -34.26 -5.67
N LYS A 132 2.94 -34.02 -4.75
CA LYS A 132 3.29 -34.98 -3.68
C LYS A 132 2.15 -35.27 -2.71
N GLU A 133 1.25 -34.32 -2.47
CA GLU A 133 0.05 -34.53 -1.66
C GLU A 133 -1.08 -35.24 -2.42
N HIS A 134 -1.23 -34.97 -3.72
CA HIS A 134 -2.26 -35.59 -4.55
C HIS A 134 -1.97 -37.07 -4.85
N LEU A 135 -0.72 -37.43 -5.12
CA LEU A 135 -0.33 -38.82 -5.42
C LEU A 135 -0.80 -39.86 -4.37
N PRO A 136 -0.56 -39.69 -3.06
CA PRO A 136 -1.01 -40.65 -2.06
C PRO A 136 -2.54 -40.67 -1.95
N ARG A 137 -3.21 -39.52 -2.04
CA ARG A 137 -4.68 -39.44 -2.03
C ARG A 137 -5.31 -40.17 -3.21
N GLU A 138 -4.74 -40.04 -4.40
CA GLU A 138 -5.17 -40.80 -5.58
C GLU A 138 -4.93 -42.29 -5.41
N HIS A 139 -3.79 -42.68 -4.83
CA HIS A 139 -3.51 -44.09 -4.53
C HIS A 139 -4.48 -44.67 -3.49
N GLU A 140 -4.80 -43.92 -2.43
CA GLU A 140 -5.81 -44.27 -1.43
C GLU A 140 -7.20 -44.37 -2.06
N ALA A 141 -7.58 -43.43 -2.92
CA ALA A 141 -8.84 -43.49 -3.67
C ALA A 141 -8.90 -44.72 -4.58
N PHE A 142 -7.82 -45.04 -5.30
CA PHE A 142 -7.77 -46.21 -6.17
C PHE A 142 -7.85 -47.52 -5.38
N THR A 143 -7.15 -47.60 -4.24
CA THR A 143 -7.18 -48.80 -3.38
C THR A 143 -8.55 -48.98 -2.72
N THR A 144 -9.19 -47.91 -2.23
CA THR A 144 -10.55 -47.96 -1.67
C THR A 144 -11.60 -48.33 -2.71
N VAL A 145 -11.53 -47.79 -3.94
CA VAL A 145 -12.40 -48.21 -5.06
C VAL A 145 -12.21 -49.69 -5.38
N ARG A 146 -10.96 -50.17 -5.40
CA ARG A 146 -10.70 -51.60 -5.63
C ARG A 146 -11.24 -52.47 -4.49
N GLN A 147 -11.07 -52.06 -3.23
CA GLN A 147 -11.58 -52.78 -2.06
C GLN A 147 -13.11 -52.86 -2.07
N THR A 148 -13.80 -51.73 -2.26
CA THR A 148 -15.26 -51.69 -2.36
C THR A 148 -15.78 -52.56 -3.51
N HIS A 149 -15.07 -52.61 -4.64
CA HIS A 149 -15.46 -53.49 -5.75
C HIS A 149 -15.34 -54.98 -5.38
N VAL A 150 -14.33 -55.36 -4.60
CA VAL A 150 -14.17 -56.72 -4.06
C VAL A 150 -15.29 -57.02 -3.07
N GLU A 151 -15.57 -56.13 -2.12
CA GLU A 151 -16.65 -56.28 -1.13
C GLU A 151 -18.03 -56.46 -1.78
N VAL A 152 -18.34 -55.65 -2.80
CA VAL A 152 -19.59 -55.78 -3.57
C VAL A 152 -19.66 -57.15 -4.25
N ARG A 153 -18.55 -57.63 -4.83
CA ARG A 153 -18.51 -58.93 -5.50
C ARG A 153 -18.62 -60.09 -4.52
N GLU A 154 -18.02 -59.99 -3.34
CA GLU A 154 -18.17 -60.97 -2.26
C GLU A 154 -19.61 -61.01 -1.73
N ALA A 155 -20.25 -59.85 -1.54
CA ALA A 155 -21.64 -59.76 -1.14
C ALA A 155 -22.59 -60.37 -2.20
N GLN A 156 -22.32 -60.13 -3.49
CA GLN A 156 -23.05 -60.77 -4.59
C GLN A 156 -22.87 -62.29 -4.57
N ASN A 157 -21.63 -62.78 -4.44
CA ASN A 157 -21.34 -64.21 -4.36
C ASN A 157 -22.02 -64.88 -3.16
N ALA A 158 -22.06 -64.20 -2.00
CA ALA A 158 -22.75 -64.67 -0.81
C ALA A 158 -24.28 -64.73 -1.01
N SER A 159 -24.86 -63.70 -1.64
CA SER A 159 -26.27 -63.69 -2.02
C SER A 159 -26.60 -64.83 -3.00
N ASP A 160 -25.77 -65.04 -4.01
CA ASP A 160 -25.94 -66.14 -4.97
C ASP A 160 -25.83 -67.52 -4.30
N ALA A 161 -24.88 -67.68 -3.37
CA ALA A 161 -24.76 -68.90 -2.58
C ALA A 161 -26.01 -69.13 -1.71
N TYR A 162 -26.56 -68.07 -1.12
CA TYR A 162 -27.80 -68.13 -0.36
C TYR A 162 -29.01 -68.51 -1.23
N ILE A 163 -29.14 -67.93 -2.42
CA ILE A 163 -30.19 -68.28 -3.39
C ILE A 163 -30.05 -69.75 -3.83
N ARG A 164 -28.82 -70.22 -4.11
CA ARG A 164 -28.57 -71.64 -4.45
C ARG A 164 -28.99 -72.56 -3.30
N ALA A 165 -28.67 -72.21 -2.05
CA ALA A 165 -29.07 -72.98 -0.89
C ALA A 165 -30.60 -73.02 -0.71
N LEU A 166 -31.29 -71.90 -0.96
CA LEU A 166 -32.76 -71.85 -0.95
C LEU A 166 -33.39 -72.72 -2.05
N LYS A 167 -32.85 -72.67 -3.27
CA LYS A 167 -33.29 -73.54 -4.37
C LYS A 167 -33.11 -75.02 -4.03
N LEU A 168 -31.96 -75.39 -3.47
CA LEU A 168 -31.70 -76.77 -3.05
C LEU A 168 -32.70 -77.24 -1.98
N LYS A 169 -33.00 -76.41 -0.97
CA LYS A 169 -34.06 -76.70 0.02
C LYS A 169 -35.45 -76.81 -0.60
N GLN A 170 -35.74 -76.01 -1.64
CA GLN A 170 -37.01 -76.11 -2.36
C GLN A 170 -37.08 -77.44 -3.14
N ASP A 171 -36.01 -77.83 -3.83
CA ASP A 171 -35.93 -79.09 -4.57
C ASP A 171 -36.07 -80.29 -3.63
N GLU A 172 -35.45 -80.26 -2.45
CA GLU A 172 -35.64 -81.27 -1.39
C GLU A 172 -37.11 -81.38 -0.98
N ARG A 173 -37.79 -80.24 -0.74
CA ARG A 173 -39.24 -80.24 -0.41
C ARG A 173 -40.09 -80.79 -1.55
N VAL A 174 -39.78 -80.44 -2.80
CA VAL A 174 -40.48 -80.96 -3.98
C VAL A 174 -40.28 -82.46 -4.11
N LEU A 175 -39.06 -82.96 -3.88
CA LEU A 175 -38.76 -84.38 -3.88
C LEU A 175 -39.50 -85.11 -2.77
N HIS A 176 -39.55 -84.55 -1.56
CA HIS A 176 -40.32 -85.12 -0.45
C HIS A 176 -41.82 -85.19 -0.77
N LEU A 177 -42.38 -84.13 -1.37
CA LEU A 177 -43.77 -84.13 -1.84
C LEU A 177 -44.01 -85.19 -2.92
N ARG A 178 -43.11 -85.32 -3.91
CA ARG A 178 -43.20 -86.37 -4.94
C ARG A 178 -43.21 -87.77 -4.30
N GLN A 179 -42.29 -88.03 -3.37
CA GLN A 179 -42.25 -89.31 -2.65
C GLN A 179 -43.54 -89.57 -1.87
N GLU A 180 -44.12 -88.56 -1.22
CA GLU A 180 -45.42 -88.68 -0.55
C GLU A 180 -46.57 -88.98 -1.53
N TYR A 181 -46.59 -88.32 -2.69
CA TYR A 181 -47.59 -88.59 -3.73
C TYR A 181 -47.42 -89.99 -4.32
N ASP A 182 -46.19 -90.46 -4.56
CA ASP A 182 -45.92 -91.81 -5.01
C ASP A 182 -46.34 -92.86 -3.98
N ARG A 183 -46.11 -92.61 -2.68
CA ARG A 183 -46.61 -93.46 -1.60
C ARG A 183 -48.14 -93.51 -1.59
N LYS A 184 -48.80 -92.34 -1.62
CA LYS A 184 -50.27 -92.26 -1.70
C LYS A 184 -50.83 -92.96 -2.94
N ALA A 185 -50.16 -92.84 -4.08
CA ALA A 185 -50.54 -93.52 -5.32
C ALA A 185 -50.40 -95.05 -5.20
N ARG A 186 -49.29 -95.54 -4.63
CA ARG A 186 -49.10 -96.99 -4.35
C ARG A 186 -50.14 -97.51 -3.37
N ASP A 187 -50.41 -96.80 -2.29
CA ASP A 187 -51.44 -97.18 -1.31
C ASP A 187 -52.83 -97.23 -1.96
N LEU A 188 -53.13 -96.28 -2.85
CA LEU A 188 -54.38 -96.25 -3.60
C LEU A 188 -54.47 -97.43 -4.57
N MET A 189 -53.40 -97.71 -5.32
CA MET A 189 -53.32 -98.87 -6.21
C MET A 189 -53.49 -100.19 -5.44
N GLN A 190 -52.84 -100.34 -4.28
CA GLN A 190 -53.00 -101.50 -3.41
C GLN A 190 -54.44 -101.63 -2.91
N LYS A 191 -55.07 -100.54 -2.47
CA LYS A 191 -56.49 -100.54 -2.06
C LYS A 191 -57.42 -100.98 -3.20
N TYR A 192 -57.19 -100.50 -4.43
CA TYR A 192 -57.99 -100.93 -5.59
C TYR A 192 -57.70 -102.36 -6.01
N ALA A 193 -56.45 -102.82 -5.95
CA ALA A 193 -56.11 -104.21 -6.20
C ALA A 193 -56.79 -105.15 -5.18
N LEU A 194 -56.80 -104.77 -3.89
CA LEU A 194 -57.49 -105.50 -2.85
C LEU A 194 -59.00 -105.53 -3.10
N ARG A 195 -59.61 -104.39 -3.44
CA ARG A 195 -61.04 -104.31 -3.84
C ARG A 195 -61.34 -105.20 -5.04
N MET A 196 -60.49 -105.21 -6.06
CA MET A 196 -60.65 -106.07 -7.23
C MET A 196 -60.54 -107.55 -6.88
N LYS A 197 -59.64 -107.92 -5.96
CA LYS A 197 -59.52 -109.29 -5.45
C LYS A 197 -60.78 -109.70 -4.68
N VAL A 198 -61.28 -108.85 -3.78
CA VAL A 198 -62.55 -109.09 -3.07
C VAL A 198 -63.70 -109.28 -4.05
N ILE A 199 -63.83 -108.42 -5.07
CA ILE A 199 -64.88 -108.58 -6.11
C ILE A 199 -64.72 -109.91 -6.87
N ARG A 200 -63.49 -110.35 -7.17
CA ARG A 200 -63.25 -111.65 -7.81
C ARG A 200 -63.63 -112.81 -6.89
N ASP A 201 -63.20 -112.75 -5.62
CA ASP A 201 -63.50 -113.76 -4.60
C ASP A 201 -65.01 -113.82 -4.34
N ASP A 202 -65.69 -112.68 -4.30
CA ASP A 202 -67.15 -112.61 -4.16
C ASP A 202 -67.86 -113.13 -5.41
N ARG A 203 -67.40 -112.83 -6.63
CA ARG A 203 -67.93 -113.48 -7.85
C ARG A 203 -67.62 -114.98 -7.93
N GLU A 204 -66.55 -115.45 -7.30
CA GLU A 204 -66.28 -116.89 -7.15
C GLU A 204 -67.19 -117.52 -6.10
N LYS A 205 -67.46 -116.82 -5.00
CA LYS A 205 -68.49 -117.24 -4.03
C LYS A 205 -69.87 -117.24 -4.66
N ASP A 206 -70.21 -116.24 -5.47
CA ASP A 206 -71.47 -116.19 -6.22
C ASP A 206 -71.53 -117.33 -7.23
N ARG A 207 -70.46 -117.62 -7.99
CA ARG A 207 -70.41 -118.84 -8.83
C ARG A 207 -70.54 -120.14 -8.03
N ARG A 208 -69.95 -120.22 -6.84
CA ARG A 208 -70.10 -121.38 -5.93
C ARG A 208 -71.51 -121.44 -5.33
N ALA A 209 -72.12 -120.30 -5.04
CA ALA A 209 -73.47 -120.18 -4.53
C ALA A 209 -74.51 -120.43 -5.62
N GLU A 210 -74.25 -120.05 -6.87
CA GLU A 210 -75.03 -120.39 -8.07
C GLU A 210 -74.93 -121.89 -8.38
N MET A 211 -73.75 -122.51 -8.21
CA MET A 211 -73.61 -123.98 -8.25
C MET A 211 -74.39 -124.65 -7.11
N GLN A 212 -74.36 -124.10 -5.89
CA GLN A 212 -75.12 -124.59 -4.74
C GLN A 212 -76.63 -124.28 -4.83
N SER A 213 -77.04 -123.24 -5.57
CA SER A 213 -78.43 -122.82 -5.83
C SER A 213 -79.03 -123.56 -7.03
N LEU A 214 -78.21 -124.02 -7.98
CA LEU A 214 -78.60 -124.99 -9.00
C LEU A 214 -78.82 -126.40 -8.42
N GLU A 215 -78.22 -126.72 -7.26
CA GLU A 215 -78.47 -127.94 -6.47
C GLU A 215 -79.56 -127.77 -5.40
N ALA A 216 -79.84 -126.54 -4.96
CA ALA A 216 -80.89 -126.23 -3.99
C ALA A 216 -81.72 -125.03 -4.47
N GLU A 217 -82.82 -125.31 -5.19
CA GLU A 217 -84.05 -124.50 -5.39
C GLU A 217 -84.66 -124.74 -6.79
N LYS A 218 -85.07 -125.97 -7.12
CA LYS A 218 -86.48 -126.37 -6.94
C LYS A 218 -87.03 -125.90 -5.59
N ASN A 219 -87.59 -124.68 -5.54
CA ASN A 219 -88.78 -124.28 -4.79
C ASN A 219 -88.90 -122.75 -4.73
N ARG A 220 -90.03 -122.23 -5.21
CA ARG A 220 -90.36 -120.81 -5.37
C ARG A 220 -90.89 -120.20 -4.06
N GLN A 221 -90.52 -118.93 -3.86
CA GLN A 221 -91.35 -117.75 -3.56
C GLN A 221 -91.59 -117.22 -2.13
N ASP A 222 -91.17 -115.94 -2.00
CA ASP A 222 -91.95 -114.74 -1.65
C ASP A 222 -92.67 -114.64 -0.30
N ILE A 223 -91.96 -114.15 0.74
CA ILE A 223 -92.47 -113.23 1.77
C ILE A 223 -91.33 -112.32 2.29
N LYS A 224 -90.86 -111.34 1.50
CA LYS A 224 -89.80 -110.38 1.92
C LYS A 224 -90.00 -108.93 1.42
N VAL A 225 -91.25 -108.47 1.28
CA VAL A 225 -91.55 -107.07 0.88
C VAL A 225 -92.11 -106.22 2.05
N TYR A 226 -92.27 -106.78 3.25
CA TYR A 226 -92.83 -106.02 4.40
C TYR A 226 -91.84 -105.68 5.53
N TYR A 227 -90.54 -106.00 5.39
CA TYR A 227 -89.49 -105.65 6.36
C TYR A 227 -88.30 -104.87 5.77
N GLY A 228 -88.40 -104.39 4.52
CA GLY A 228 -87.38 -103.55 3.87
C GLY A 228 -87.52 -102.06 4.19
N ASP A 229 -88.75 -101.56 4.36
CA ASP A 229 -89.02 -100.13 4.39
C ASP A 229 -88.75 -99.44 5.74
N ILE A 230 -88.59 -100.22 6.82
CA ILE A 230 -88.24 -99.68 8.15
C ILE A 230 -86.71 -99.63 8.36
N THR A 231 -85.92 -100.37 7.57
CA THR A 231 -84.45 -100.31 7.63
C THR A 231 -83.86 -99.23 6.71
N THR A 232 -84.51 -98.90 5.60
CA THR A 232 -84.13 -97.80 4.70
C THR A 232 -84.29 -96.43 5.36
N SER A 233 -85.38 -96.21 6.12
CA SER A 233 -85.63 -94.93 6.80
C SER A 233 -84.56 -94.58 7.85
N ASN A 234 -84.14 -95.56 8.67
CA ASN A 234 -83.07 -95.35 9.66
C ASN A 234 -81.69 -95.17 8.99
N LEU A 235 -81.44 -95.84 7.85
CA LEU A 235 -80.23 -95.65 7.06
C LEU A 235 -80.18 -94.29 6.34
N GLU A 236 -81.32 -93.76 5.92
CA GLU A 236 -81.44 -92.42 5.34
C GLU A 236 -81.20 -91.32 6.38
N LEU A 237 -81.70 -91.49 7.61
CA LEU A 237 -81.43 -90.56 8.71
C LEU A 237 -79.94 -90.56 9.10
N ILE A 238 -79.31 -91.74 9.16
CA ILE A 238 -77.87 -91.86 9.44
C ILE A 238 -77.03 -91.26 8.29
N LYS A 239 -77.47 -91.37 7.03
CA LYS A 239 -76.80 -90.72 5.89
C LYS A 239 -76.91 -89.20 5.97
N ARG A 240 -78.09 -88.64 6.24
CA ARG A 240 -78.28 -87.19 6.41
C ARG A 240 -77.41 -86.62 7.53
N LEU A 241 -77.38 -87.27 8.70
CA LEU A 241 -76.54 -86.81 9.82
C LEU A 241 -75.03 -86.92 9.52
N LYS A 242 -74.61 -87.93 8.74
CA LYS A 242 -73.21 -88.03 8.28
C LYS A 242 -72.86 -86.99 7.21
N GLU A 243 -73.79 -86.66 6.32
CA GLU A 243 -73.63 -85.60 5.32
C GLU A 243 -73.56 -84.23 5.98
N GLU A 244 -74.47 -83.93 6.91
CA GLU A 244 -74.43 -82.69 7.71
C GLU A 244 -73.13 -82.57 8.52
N HIS A 245 -72.67 -83.66 9.16
CA HIS A 245 -71.41 -83.65 9.89
C HIS A 245 -70.19 -83.51 8.95
N ALA A 246 -70.24 -84.09 7.74
CA ALA A 246 -69.18 -83.91 6.75
C ALA A 246 -69.15 -82.46 6.20
N ASP A 247 -70.31 -81.84 6.00
CA ASP A 247 -70.41 -80.47 5.53
C ASP A 247 -70.06 -79.45 6.61
N MET A 248 -70.41 -79.71 7.88
CA MET A 248 -69.92 -78.95 9.03
C MET A 248 -68.39 -79.01 9.12
N LYS A 249 -67.77 -80.20 8.96
CA LYS A 249 -66.31 -80.33 8.92
C LYS A 249 -65.67 -79.59 7.74
N LYS A 250 -66.30 -79.59 6.56
CA LYS A 250 -65.80 -78.81 5.41
C LYS A 250 -65.88 -77.31 5.68
N ARG A 251 -66.96 -76.82 6.30
CA ARG A 251 -67.12 -75.42 6.70
C ARG A 251 -66.08 -75.03 7.75
N GLU A 252 -65.88 -75.83 8.80
CA GLU A 252 -64.83 -75.61 9.80
C GLU A 252 -63.42 -75.57 9.18
N MET A 253 -63.13 -76.44 8.21
CA MET A 253 -61.85 -76.41 7.49
C MET A 253 -61.70 -75.17 6.59
N ALA A 254 -62.77 -74.69 5.98
CA ALA A 254 -62.78 -73.47 5.18
C ALA A 254 -62.59 -72.23 6.07
N ASP A 255 -63.32 -72.15 7.18
CA ASP A 255 -63.20 -71.08 8.16
C ASP A 255 -61.81 -71.06 8.81
N ALA A 256 -61.24 -72.24 9.11
CA ALA A 256 -59.88 -72.34 9.61
C ALA A 256 -58.81 -71.91 8.57
N LYS A 257 -59.08 -72.08 7.27
CA LYS A 257 -58.20 -71.56 6.20
C LYS A 257 -58.33 -70.04 6.09
N LEU A 258 -59.56 -69.51 6.05
CA LEU A 258 -59.83 -68.07 6.00
C LEU A 258 -59.21 -67.37 7.22
N LEU A 259 -59.34 -67.95 8.42
CA LEU A 259 -58.72 -67.41 9.64
C LEU A 259 -57.19 -67.38 9.55
N ARG A 260 -56.56 -68.36 8.88
CA ARG A 260 -55.10 -68.37 8.67
C ARG A 260 -54.67 -67.34 7.63
N GLU A 261 -55.44 -67.15 6.57
CA GLU A 261 -55.20 -66.15 5.54
C GLU A 261 -55.34 -64.74 6.13
N LEU A 262 -56.43 -64.46 6.83
CA LEU A 262 -56.64 -63.19 7.56
C LEU A 262 -55.55 -62.93 8.59
N LYS A 263 -55.06 -63.95 9.32
CA LYS A 263 -53.93 -63.80 10.24
C LYS A 263 -52.62 -63.50 9.52
N ARG A 264 -52.38 -64.10 8.36
CA ARG A 264 -51.19 -63.82 7.54
C ARG A 264 -51.23 -62.42 6.94
N GLU A 265 -52.39 -61.99 6.44
CA GLU A 265 -52.62 -60.65 5.92
C GLU A 265 -52.52 -59.59 7.02
N ASN A 266 -53.09 -59.84 8.20
CA ASN A 266 -52.95 -58.94 9.34
C ASN A 266 -51.48 -58.85 9.80
N ALA A 267 -50.76 -59.98 9.83
CA ALA A 267 -49.33 -59.98 10.12
C ALA A 267 -48.52 -59.22 9.06
N SER A 268 -48.81 -59.42 7.76
CA SER A 268 -48.10 -58.75 6.66
C SER A 268 -48.37 -57.25 6.60
N LEU A 269 -49.53 -56.77 7.06
CA LEU A 269 -49.86 -55.34 7.15
C LEU A 269 -49.37 -54.68 8.44
N SER A 270 -49.21 -55.44 9.53
CA SER A 270 -48.79 -54.91 10.82
C SER A 270 -47.35 -54.36 10.81
N GLU A 271 -46.42 -55.02 10.13
CA GLU A 271 -45.02 -54.60 10.04
C GLU A 271 -44.83 -53.32 9.20
N PRO A 272 -45.42 -53.18 7.99
CA PRO A 272 -45.46 -51.93 7.25
C PRO A 272 -46.11 -50.79 8.03
N LEU A 273 -47.19 -51.06 8.78
CA LEU A 273 -47.85 -50.05 9.60
C LEU A 273 -46.95 -49.57 10.75
N LYS A 274 -46.18 -50.46 11.38
CA LYS A 274 -45.19 -50.08 12.41
C LYS A 274 -44.08 -49.23 11.81
N ARG A 275 -43.52 -49.63 10.66
CA ARG A 275 -42.47 -48.86 9.97
C ARG A 275 -42.95 -47.48 9.56
N ALA A 276 -44.11 -47.39 8.91
CA ALA A 276 -44.71 -46.10 8.53
C ALA A 276 -44.98 -45.20 9.75
N ARG A 277 -45.33 -45.78 10.91
CA ARG A 277 -45.47 -45.02 12.16
C ARG A 277 -44.13 -44.52 12.69
N GLN A 278 -43.07 -45.33 12.63
CA GLN A 278 -41.71 -44.93 13.01
C GLN A 278 -41.20 -43.81 12.08
N ASP A 279 -41.36 -43.97 10.77
CA ASP A 279 -40.98 -42.95 9.78
C ASP A 279 -41.69 -41.62 10.04
N VAL A 280 -42.98 -41.65 10.39
CA VAL A 280 -43.74 -40.44 10.74
C VAL A 280 -43.19 -39.77 12.01
N VAL A 281 -42.69 -40.52 12.99
CA VAL A 281 -42.08 -39.95 14.19
C VAL A 281 -40.73 -39.32 13.84
N GLU A 282 -39.87 -40.01 13.09
CA GLU A 282 -38.56 -39.50 12.64
C GLU A 282 -38.71 -38.25 11.75
N LEU A 283 -39.69 -38.25 10.84
CA LEU A 283 -40.01 -37.09 10.00
C LEU A 283 -40.50 -35.91 10.83
N LYS A 284 -41.27 -36.13 11.90
CA LYS A 284 -41.71 -35.06 12.81
C LYS A 284 -40.54 -34.48 13.60
N GLU A 285 -39.62 -35.31 14.08
CA GLU A 285 -38.43 -34.85 14.80
C GLU A 285 -37.47 -34.05 13.90
N THR A 286 -37.22 -34.54 12.68
CA THR A 286 -36.38 -33.83 11.71
C THR A 286 -37.02 -32.52 11.25
N TYR A 287 -38.35 -32.51 11.08
CA TYR A 287 -39.09 -31.27 10.79
C TYR A 287 -38.99 -30.26 11.93
N ALA A 288 -39.11 -30.70 13.19
CA ALA A 288 -38.94 -29.81 14.35
C ALA A 288 -37.54 -29.17 14.38
N LYS A 289 -36.49 -29.97 14.16
CA LYS A 289 -35.10 -29.46 14.03
C LYS A 289 -34.96 -28.46 12.89
N PHE A 290 -35.53 -28.75 11.72
CA PHE A 290 -35.51 -27.84 10.58
C PHE A 290 -36.20 -26.50 10.88
N VAL A 291 -37.32 -26.51 11.62
CA VAL A 291 -38.00 -25.28 12.06
C VAL A 291 -37.14 -24.48 13.03
N GLU A 292 -36.44 -25.13 13.96
CA GLU A 292 -35.49 -24.47 14.86
C GLU A 292 -34.32 -23.84 14.08
N ASP A 293 -33.73 -24.57 13.15
CA ASP A 293 -32.62 -24.08 12.34
C ASP A 293 -33.05 -22.91 11.46
N LYS A 294 -34.27 -22.95 10.89
CA LYS A 294 -34.84 -21.82 10.15
C LYS A 294 -34.97 -20.57 11.03
N LYS A 295 -35.38 -20.72 12.29
CA LYS A 295 -35.42 -19.60 13.25
C LYS A 295 -34.01 -19.09 13.58
N ARG A 296 -33.03 -19.99 13.80
CA ARG A 296 -31.64 -19.62 14.03
C ARG A 296 -31.05 -18.84 12.85
N ILE A 297 -31.29 -19.30 11.63
CA ILE A 297 -30.84 -18.62 10.41
C ILE A 297 -31.48 -17.23 10.31
N ALA A 298 -32.77 -17.08 10.63
CA ALA A 298 -33.42 -15.77 10.63
C ALA A 298 -32.77 -14.80 11.63
N MET A 299 -32.53 -15.24 12.87
CA MET A 299 -31.84 -14.45 13.89
C MET A 299 -30.41 -14.09 13.49
N LEU A 300 -29.67 -15.02 12.87
CA LEU A 300 -28.32 -14.77 12.38
C LEU A 300 -28.31 -13.76 11.23
N LYS A 301 -29.27 -13.83 10.31
CA LYS A 301 -29.41 -12.86 9.22
C LYS A 301 -29.69 -11.45 9.74
N GLU A 302 -30.53 -11.33 10.76
CA GLU A 302 -30.80 -10.04 11.42
C GLU A 302 -29.53 -9.47 12.06
N LYS A 303 -28.80 -10.29 12.83
CA LYS A 303 -27.50 -9.90 13.42
C LYS A 303 -26.47 -9.49 12.37
N ILE A 304 -26.38 -10.21 11.26
CA ILE A 304 -25.50 -9.86 10.14
C ILE A 304 -25.90 -8.49 9.57
N GLY A 305 -27.20 -8.24 9.35
CA GLY A 305 -27.67 -6.95 8.86
C GLY A 305 -27.40 -5.79 9.83
N GLU A 306 -27.48 -6.01 11.14
CA GLU A 306 -27.06 -5.02 12.15
C GLU A 306 -25.55 -4.75 12.11
N GLN A 307 -24.73 -5.80 11.98
CA GLN A 307 -23.29 -5.68 11.86
C GLN A 307 -22.86 -4.97 10.57
N GLU A 308 -23.51 -5.25 9.44
CA GLU A 308 -23.27 -4.56 8.16
C GLU A 308 -23.60 -3.07 8.27
N LYS A 309 -24.71 -2.70 8.92
CA LYS A 309 -25.03 -1.30 9.21
C LYS A 309 -23.96 -0.66 10.08
N ALA A 310 -23.54 -1.32 11.16
CA ALA A 310 -22.48 -0.83 12.03
C ALA A 310 -21.14 -0.64 11.30
N LEU A 311 -20.76 -1.59 10.44
CA LEU A 311 -19.57 -1.47 9.59
C LEU A 311 -19.68 -0.30 8.62
N SER A 312 -20.82 -0.13 7.94
CA SER A 312 -21.05 0.99 7.03
C SER A 312 -20.98 2.35 7.74
N ALA A 313 -21.46 2.44 8.98
CA ALA A 313 -21.38 3.64 9.79
C ALA A 313 -19.93 3.93 10.22
N LEU A 314 -19.19 2.89 10.60
CA LEU A 314 -17.79 3.01 11.01
C LEU A 314 -16.88 3.39 9.83
N THR A 315 -17.10 2.82 8.64
CA THR A 315 -16.33 3.18 7.44
C THR A 315 -16.60 4.62 7.01
N PHE A 316 -17.85 5.09 7.14
CA PHE A 316 -18.16 6.50 6.92
C PHE A 316 -17.46 7.40 7.94
N GLN A 317 -17.48 7.05 9.22
CA GLN A 317 -16.75 7.79 10.26
C GLN A 317 -15.24 7.84 10.00
N GLN A 318 -14.64 6.73 9.57
CA GLN A 318 -13.23 6.68 9.19
C GLN A 318 -12.94 7.63 8.03
N ALA A 319 -13.74 7.62 6.97
CA ALA A 319 -13.57 8.53 5.84
C ALA A 319 -13.66 10.02 6.24
N VAL A 320 -14.59 10.36 7.15
CA VAL A 320 -14.71 11.72 7.68
C VAL A 320 -13.48 12.10 8.51
N LEU A 321 -12.99 11.21 9.37
CA LEU A 321 -11.79 11.45 10.17
C LEU A 321 -10.53 11.60 9.32
N ASP A 322 -10.40 10.81 8.25
CA ASP A 322 -9.28 10.91 7.31
C ASP A 322 -9.27 12.28 6.62
N GLN A 323 -10.45 12.77 6.19
CA GLN A 323 -10.58 14.11 5.61
C GLN A 323 -10.22 15.21 6.62
N GLN A 324 -10.70 15.11 7.86
CA GLN A 324 -10.35 16.07 8.92
C GLN A 324 -8.84 16.07 9.21
N LEU A 325 -8.22 14.89 9.18
CA LEU A 325 -6.79 14.72 9.40
C LEU A 325 -5.96 15.30 8.25
N GLU A 326 -6.39 15.17 6.99
CA GLU A 326 -5.76 15.84 5.86
C GLU A 326 -5.81 17.36 5.97
N ILE A 327 -6.97 17.92 6.35
CA ILE A 327 -7.12 19.36 6.58
C ILE A 327 -6.19 19.82 7.70
N ALA A 328 -6.17 19.12 8.83
CA ALA A 328 -5.29 19.46 9.96
C ALA A 328 -3.80 19.37 9.60
N LYS A 329 -3.40 18.39 8.77
CA LYS A 329 -2.02 18.31 8.25
C LYS A 329 -1.69 19.51 7.35
N ALA A 330 -2.59 19.89 6.45
CA ALA A 330 -2.40 21.05 5.59
C ALA A 330 -2.29 22.34 6.42
N GLU A 331 -3.13 22.53 7.42
CA GLU A 331 -3.06 23.66 8.35
C GLU A 331 -1.73 23.70 9.10
N ARG A 332 -1.28 22.57 9.65
CA ARG A 332 0.04 22.44 10.28
C ARG A 332 1.17 22.83 9.32
N ASP A 333 1.13 22.34 8.08
CA ASP A 333 2.18 22.61 7.10
C ASP A 333 2.21 24.08 6.71
N THR A 334 1.04 24.70 6.51
CA THR A 334 0.97 26.14 6.25
C THR A 334 1.48 26.97 7.43
N ALA A 335 1.16 26.58 8.66
CA ALA A 335 1.65 27.26 9.86
C ALA A 335 3.17 27.12 10.00
N THR A 336 3.71 25.93 9.74
CA THR A 336 5.16 25.66 9.79
C THR A 336 5.90 26.48 8.73
N ASN A 337 5.38 26.53 7.50
CA ASN A 337 5.96 27.33 6.42
C ASN A 337 5.91 28.83 6.72
N LYS A 338 4.80 29.34 7.28
CA LYS A 338 4.70 30.73 7.74
C LYS A 338 5.71 31.02 8.85
N PHE A 339 5.85 30.12 9.81
CA PHE A 339 6.80 30.27 10.90
C PHE A 339 8.25 30.31 10.40
N GLN A 340 8.64 29.38 9.51
CA GLN A 340 9.95 29.40 8.87
C GLN A 340 10.17 30.68 8.06
N GLY A 341 9.17 31.13 7.29
CA GLY A 341 9.22 32.39 6.56
C GLY A 341 9.42 33.60 7.48
N MET A 342 8.74 33.64 8.64
CA MET A 342 8.93 34.68 9.64
C MET A 342 10.34 34.64 10.24
N ILE A 343 10.87 33.46 10.55
CA ILE A 343 12.25 33.30 11.05
C ILE A 343 13.25 33.85 10.03
N TYR A 344 13.18 33.42 8.77
CA TYR A 344 14.08 33.91 7.73
C TYR A 344 13.94 35.41 7.50
N GLY A 345 12.71 35.94 7.56
CA GLY A 345 12.46 37.38 7.47
C GLY A 345 13.09 38.17 8.63
N VAL A 346 13.00 37.67 9.87
CA VAL A 346 13.64 38.29 11.04
C VAL A 346 15.17 38.20 10.94
N GLN A 347 15.71 37.04 10.56
CA GLN A 347 17.14 36.85 10.35
C GLN A 347 17.69 37.79 9.26
N ALA A 348 16.99 37.93 8.14
CA ALA A 348 17.37 38.84 7.06
C ALA A 348 17.35 40.30 7.52
N LYS A 349 16.30 40.73 8.25
CA LYS A 349 16.21 42.10 8.79
C LYS A 349 17.31 42.39 9.81
N SER A 350 17.56 41.46 10.73
CA SER A 350 18.64 41.58 11.72
C SER A 350 20.01 41.59 11.05
N GLY A 351 20.23 40.71 10.07
CA GLY A 351 21.47 40.66 9.29
C GLY A 351 21.73 41.95 8.52
N LEU A 352 20.71 42.51 7.86
CA LEU A 352 20.83 43.81 7.20
C LEU A 352 21.12 44.93 8.19
N LYS A 353 20.45 44.96 9.34
CA LYS A 353 20.69 45.96 10.39
C LYS A 353 22.13 45.87 10.91
N ASN A 354 22.63 44.67 11.16
CA ASN A 354 24.01 44.44 11.60
C ASN A 354 25.01 44.89 10.53
N LEU A 355 24.79 44.54 9.25
CA LEU A 355 25.65 44.97 8.15
C LEU A 355 25.70 46.50 8.00
N VAL A 356 24.56 47.18 8.19
CA VAL A 356 24.52 48.65 8.17
C VAL A 356 25.27 49.25 9.35
N LEU A 357 25.14 48.67 10.54
CA LEU A 357 25.89 49.11 11.73
C LEU A 357 27.40 48.87 11.55
N GLU A 358 27.81 47.73 11.00
CA GLU A 358 29.22 47.44 10.66
C GLU A 358 29.78 48.46 9.66
N LYS A 359 29.04 48.77 8.58
CA LYS A 359 29.46 49.80 7.62
C LYS A 359 29.55 51.19 8.25
N LYS A 360 28.61 51.55 9.14
CA LYS A 360 28.67 52.83 9.86
C LYS A 360 29.87 52.89 10.79
N LEU A 361 30.17 51.79 11.51
CA LEU A 361 31.35 51.68 12.36
C LEU A 361 32.63 51.80 11.54
N GLN A 362 32.72 51.09 10.41
CA GLN A 362 33.86 51.19 9.50
C GLN A 362 34.05 52.63 9.00
N ASN A 363 32.99 53.28 8.52
CA ASN A 363 33.09 54.67 8.05
C ASN A 363 33.51 55.64 9.17
N MET A 364 33.02 55.45 10.40
CA MET A 364 33.45 56.24 11.55
C MET A 364 34.92 55.98 11.89
N GLN A 365 35.38 54.74 11.78
CA GLN A 365 36.77 54.36 11.98
C GLN A 365 37.68 54.95 10.90
N ASP A 366 37.30 54.87 9.63
CA ASP A 366 38.04 55.50 8.52
C ASP A 366 38.10 57.03 8.71
N SER A 367 37.00 57.65 9.16
CA SER A 367 36.96 59.09 9.46
C SER A 367 37.86 59.46 10.64
N LEU A 368 37.92 58.61 11.66
CA LEU A 368 38.83 58.75 12.80
C LEU A 368 40.29 58.63 12.34
N GLU A 369 40.62 57.63 11.53
CA GLU A 369 41.97 57.43 10.98
C GLU A 369 42.43 58.64 10.14
N VAL A 370 41.53 59.22 9.34
CA VAL A 370 41.80 60.46 8.59
C VAL A 370 42.01 61.66 9.51
N ALA A 371 41.18 61.81 10.55
CA ALA A 371 41.32 62.90 11.52
C ALA A 371 42.63 62.77 12.31
N ASP A 372 42.99 61.56 12.75
CA ASP A 372 44.26 61.28 13.44
C ASP A 372 45.46 61.58 12.53
N ALA A 373 45.40 61.18 11.25
CA ALA A 373 46.44 61.50 10.28
C ALA A 373 46.60 63.02 10.08
N GLN A 374 45.49 63.77 9.98
CA GLN A 374 45.50 65.23 9.88
C GLN A 374 46.09 65.88 11.14
N VAL A 375 45.74 65.39 12.33
CA VAL A 375 46.30 65.86 13.60
C VAL A 375 47.81 65.64 13.64
N VAL A 376 48.29 64.46 13.25
CA VAL A 376 49.73 64.15 13.16
C VAL A 376 50.44 65.09 12.17
N GLU A 377 49.83 65.37 11.01
CA GLU A 377 50.40 66.30 10.02
C GLU A 377 50.44 67.75 10.53
N MET A 378 49.40 68.21 11.22
CA MET A 378 49.34 69.52 11.88
C MET A 378 50.42 69.66 12.96
N HIS A 379 50.64 68.62 13.76
CA HIS A 379 51.74 68.61 14.74
C HIS A 379 53.11 68.71 14.07
N ARG A 380 53.31 68.02 12.93
CA ARG A 380 54.58 68.10 12.17
C ARG A 380 54.79 69.48 11.53
N SER A 381 53.75 70.10 10.99
CA SER A 381 53.86 71.40 10.29
C SER A 381 54.02 72.59 11.24
N THR A 382 53.45 72.52 12.44
CA THR A 382 53.47 73.64 13.39
C THR A 382 54.72 73.75 14.24
N ASN A 383 55.58 72.73 14.28
CA ASN A 383 56.87 72.71 15.01
C ASN A 383 56.79 73.30 16.44
N ARG A 384 55.60 73.21 17.07
CA ARG A 384 55.35 73.63 18.45
C ARG A 384 55.86 72.54 19.37
N GLU A 385 56.45 72.91 20.51
CA GLU A 385 56.84 71.98 21.56
C GLU A 385 55.65 71.08 21.91
N ALA A 386 55.81 69.76 21.71
CA ALA A 386 54.76 68.76 21.85
C ALA A 386 53.97 68.88 23.18
N GLY A 387 54.64 69.28 24.27
CA GLY A 387 54.01 69.48 25.57
C GLY A 387 52.95 70.58 25.63
N THR A 388 53.10 71.68 24.86
CA THR A 388 52.15 72.81 24.94
C THR A 388 50.80 72.53 24.28
N ALA A 389 50.76 71.69 23.23
CA ALA A 389 49.52 71.31 22.56
C ALA A 389 48.75 70.23 23.33
N GLU A 390 49.45 69.27 23.92
CA GLU A 390 48.87 68.26 24.82
C GLU A 390 48.30 68.91 26.09
N GLU A 391 49.01 69.85 26.72
CA GLU A 391 48.51 70.58 27.90
C GLU A 391 47.23 71.39 27.63
N ILE A 392 47.12 71.98 26.43
CA ILE A 392 45.91 72.71 26.02
C ILE A 392 44.76 71.71 25.78
N SER A 393 45.03 70.58 25.10
CA SER A 393 44.05 69.51 24.88
C SER A 393 43.53 68.92 26.19
N GLU A 394 44.41 68.66 27.17
CA GLU A 394 44.03 68.18 28.49
C GLU A 394 43.14 69.17 29.26
N LYS A 395 43.34 70.49 29.09
CA LYS A 395 42.45 71.50 29.70
C LYS A 395 41.08 71.59 29.03
N PHE A 396 40.98 71.30 27.73
CA PHE A 396 39.71 71.31 27.00
C PHE A 396 38.88 70.04 27.20
N ARG A 397 39.52 68.88 27.44
CA ARG A 397 38.84 67.61 27.74
C ARG A 397 37.75 67.71 28.83
N PRO A 398 38.02 68.23 30.04
CA PRO A 398 37.00 68.32 31.09
C PRO A 398 35.85 69.27 30.73
N VAL A 399 36.11 70.29 29.90
CA VAL A 399 35.05 71.20 29.40
C VAL A 399 34.17 70.49 28.38
N LEU A 400 34.75 69.65 27.51
CA LEU A 400 33.99 68.83 26.56
C LEU A 400 33.15 67.79 27.29
N THR A 401 33.71 67.05 28.24
CA THR A 401 32.95 66.07 29.03
C THR A 401 31.82 66.73 29.81
N SER A 402 32.08 67.89 30.43
CA SER A 402 31.02 68.65 31.12
C SER A 402 29.90 69.07 30.16
N LYS A 403 30.23 69.50 28.94
CA LYS A 403 29.20 69.81 27.93
C LYS A 403 28.42 68.57 27.52
N ASP A 404 29.09 67.44 27.30
CA ASP A 404 28.44 66.18 26.95
C ASP A 404 27.49 65.71 28.07
N ASP A 405 27.88 65.86 29.34
CA ASP A 405 27.03 65.58 30.49
C ASP A 405 25.80 66.50 30.52
N THR A 406 25.97 67.81 30.29
CA THR A 406 24.81 68.73 30.20
C THR A 406 23.89 68.40 29.02
N ILE A 407 24.43 67.95 27.90
CA ILE A 407 23.63 67.51 26.75
C ILE A 407 22.82 66.28 27.15
N PHE A 408 23.43 65.33 27.86
CA PHE A 408 22.76 64.13 28.33
C PHE A 408 21.62 64.47 29.31
N GLU A 409 21.88 65.34 30.29
CA GLU A 409 20.88 65.81 31.25
C GLU A 409 19.69 66.49 30.54
N LEU A 410 19.97 67.40 29.60
CA LEU A 410 18.93 68.09 28.82
C LEU A 410 18.10 67.12 27.97
N GLN A 411 18.73 66.11 27.36
CA GLN A 411 18.03 65.07 26.62
C GLN A 411 17.13 64.22 27.54
N GLU A 412 17.58 63.92 28.74
CA GLU A 412 16.79 63.18 29.72
C GLU A 412 15.59 64.01 30.22
N GLU A 413 15.79 65.30 30.49
CA GLU A 413 14.72 66.23 30.83
C GLU A 413 13.70 66.38 29.70
N GLN A 414 14.18 66.51 28.45
CA GLN A 414 13.31 66.55 27.28
C GLN A 414 12.46 65.28 27.17
N ARG A 415 13.06 64.11 27.38
CA ARG A 415 12.33 62.83 27.39
C ARG A 415 11.29 62.78 28.50
N LYS A 416 11.63 63.19 29.71
CA LYS A 416 10.68 63.27 30.84
C LYS A 416 9.51 64.22 30.52
N LEU A 417 9.78 65.36 29.89
CA LEU A 417 8.74 66.31 29.47
C LEU A 417 7.83 65.72 28.39
N GLN A 418 8.40 65.01 27.40
CA GLN A 418 7.64 64.30 26.37
C GLN A 418 6.74 63.21 26.97
N GLU A 419 7.26 62.41 27.91
CA GLU A 419 6.49 61.39 28.62
C GLU A 419 5.36 62.00 29.45
N ALA A 420 5.63 63.08 30.19
CA ALA A 420 4.62 63.82 30.95
C ALA A 420 3.53 64.41 30.03
N HIS A 421 3.92 64.99 28.89
CA HIS A 421 2.99 65.49 27.89
C HIS A 421 2.13 64.37 27.29
N ALA A 422 2.72 63.22 26.95
CA ALA A 422 1.97 62.08 26.44
C ALA A 422 0.98 61.50 27.46
N GLN A 423 1.36 61.45 28.74
CA GLN A 423 0.46 61.07 29.82
C GLN A 423 -0.68 62.08 29.98
N LEU A 424 -0.38 63.38 29.95
CA LEU A 424 -1.36 64.44 30.02
C LEU A 424 -2.39 64.34 28.88
N VAL A 425 -1.93 64.17 27.64
CA VAL A 425 -2.80 63.96 26.47
C VAL A 425 -3.71 62.75 26.67
N ARG A 426 -3.17 61.60 27.11
CA ARG A 426 -3.99 60.40 27.41
C ARG A 426 -5.03 60.66 28.49
N THR A 427 -4.69 61.39 29.56
CA THR A 427 -5.65 61.73 30.62
C THR A 427 -6.74 62.67 30.12
N PHE A 428 -6.41 63.65 29.28
CA PHE A 428 -7.40 64.52 28.65
C PHE A 428 -8.30 63.76 27.69
N GLU A 429 -7.76 62.87 26.86
CA GLU A 429 -8.54 62.00 25.97
C GLU A 429 -9.49 61.09 26.75
N ALA A 430 -9.03 60.50 27.85
CA ALA A 430 -9.88 59.70 28.73
C ALA A 430 -11.01 60.52 29.34
N LYS A 431 -10.72 61.76 29.80
CA LYS A 431 -11.72 62.66 30.36
C LYS A 431 -12.73 63.15 29.30
N LEU A 432 -12.29 63.49 28.10
CA LEU A 432 -13.17 63.86 26.99
C LEU A 432 -14.09 62.69 26.58
N GLY A 433 -13.55 61.46 26.60
CA GLY A 433 -14.33 60.23 26.43
C GLY A 433 -15.39 60.02 27.52
N GLU A 434 -15.07 60.30 28.79
CA GLU A 434 -16.05 60.28 29.90
C GLU A 434 -17.20 61.29 29.68
N TYR A 435 -16.92 62.44 29.09
CA TYR A 435 -17.92 63.46 28.75
C TYR A 435 -18.61 63.24 27.40
N GLY A 436 -18.28 62.16 26.68
CA GLY A 436 -18.92 61.79 25.42
C GLY A 436 -18.52 62.65 24.21
N ILE A 437 -17.40 63.37 24.28
CA ILE A 437 -16.86 64.18 23.18
C ILE A 437 -15.87 63.32 22.39
N PRO A 438 -16.19 62.91 21.14
CA PRO A 438 -15.27 62.16 20.29
C PRO A 438 -14.06 62.99 19.87
N ARG A 439 -12.90 62.35 19.71
CA ARG A 439 -11.64 63.02 19.29
C ARG A 439 -11.78 63.82 17.99
N GLU A 440 -12.66 63.38 17.11
CA GLU A 440 -12.93 63.99 15.80
C GLU A 440 -13.58 65.39 15.91
N GLU A 441 -14.23 65.70 17.03
CA GLU A 441 -14.90 67.00 17.26
C GLU A 441 -13.94 68.09 17.79
N MET A 442 -12.72 67.72 18.21
CA MET A 442 -11.75 68.67 18.80
C MET A 442 -11.07 69.56 17.75
N GLY A 443 -11.08 69.20 16.46
CA GLY A 443 -10.57 70.02 15.36
C GLY A 443 -9.05 70.24 15.33
N PHE A 444 -8.29 69.75 16.32
CA PHE A 444 -6.83 69.74 16.33
C PHE A 444 -6.30 68.44 16.94
N ASP A 445 -5.25 67.88 16.33
CA ASP A 445 -4.50 66.76 16.92
C ASP A 445 -3.41 67.31 17.85
N PRO A 446 -3.41 66.95 19.15
CA PRO A 446 -2.27 67.22 20.01
C PRO A 446 -1.08 66.41 19.48
N LYS A 447 -0.20 67.05 18.70
CA LYS A 447 1.00 66.41 18.18
C LYS A 447 1.80 65.86 19.35
N LEU A 448 2.05 64.55 19.34
CA LEU A 448 3.13 63.97 20.11
C LEU A 448 4.42 64.68 19.68
N LEU A 449 5.04 65.43 20.58
CA LEU A 449 6.40 65.94 20.38
C LEU A 449 7.30 64.72 20.25
N ALA A 450 7.61 64.31 19.02
CA ALA A 450 8.59 63.28 18.70
C ALA A 450 9.99 63.77 19.05
#